data_AF-U2LL33-F1
#
_entry.id   AF-U2LL33-F1
#
_cell.length_a   1.000
_cell.length_b   1.000
_cell.length_c   1.000
_cell.angle_alpha   90.00
_cell.angle_beta   90.00
_cell.angle_gamma   90.00
#
_symmetry.space_group_name_H-M   'P 1'
#
loop_
_entity.id
_entity.type
_entity.pdbx_description
1 polymer ?
#
loop_
_entity_poly.entity_id
_entity_poly.type
_entity_poly.pdbx_seq_one_letter_code
_entity_poly.pdbx_strand_id
1 'polypeptide(L)'
;MESVADGQLLLPFDFYEEEKRVDVTKIPHIAAPQTDNERLLEYQYQYRVNGDQSALSAMYTLGIEVCERIIAQTSARYENVKALRRYERHEKAIDATNYVIEKLMREPQWYIADNFVAYLYLRVLHELFYCRKVDKIVSFVDLDELKGIIYDE
;
A
#
# COMPACT_ATOMS: atom_id res chain seq x y z
N MET A 1 35.31 -53.04 14.85
CA MET A 1 34.09 -53.16 14.03
C MET A 1 32.92 -53.12 14.98
N GLU A 2 32.10 -52.07 14.88
CA GLU A 2 30.72 -51.89 15.39
C GLU A 2 30.44 -50.38 15.19
N SER A 3 30.00 -49.97 14.01
CA SER A 3 28.62 -49.90 13.50
C SER A 3 27.76 -48.77 14.11
N VAL A 4 27.73 -47.66 13.38
CA VAL A 4 26.58 -46.80 13.01
C VAL A 4 25.52 -46.52 14.08
N ALA A 5 25.41 -45.24 14.47
CA ALA A 5 24.16 -44.46 14.31
C ALA A 5 24.47 -43.00 14.66
N ASP A 6 24.79 -42.21 13.64
CA ASP A 6 24.78 -40.76 13.70
C ASP A 6 23.32 -40.33 13.81
N GLY A 7 22.84 -40.22 15.05
CA GLY A 7 21.45 -39.92 15.38
C GLY A 7 21.14 -38.47 15.09
N GLN A 8 20.89 -38.13 13.82
CA GLN A 8 20.11 -36.95 13.49
C GLN A 8 18.73 -37.10 14.14
N LEU A 9 18.45 -36.26 15.14
CA LEU A 9 17.12 -36.08 15.70
C LEU A 9 16.21 -35.56 14.58
N LEU A 10 15.42 -36.45 13.97
CA LEU A 10 14.24 -36.07 13.20
C LEU A 10 13.20 -35.60 14.21
N LEU A 11 13.04 -34.28 14.34
CA LEU A 11 11.91 -33.70 15.08
C LEU A 11 10.61 -34.07 14.33
N PRO A 12 9.58 -34.60 15.00
CA PRO A 12 8.34 -35.10 14.37
C PRO A 12 7.38 -33.99 13.95
N PHE A 13 7.88 -32.76 13.81
CA PHE A 13 7.13 -31.59 13.36
C PHE A 13 7.91 -31.05 12.18
N ASP A 14 7.69 -31.72 11.05
CA ASP A 14 7.86 -31.04 9.78
C ASP A 14 6.90 -29.86 9.77
N PHE A 15 7.41 -28.68 10.12
CA PHE A 15 6.78 -27.40 9.77
C PHE A 15 6.93 -27.19 8.26
N TYR A 16 6.43 -28.13 7.46
CA TYR A 16 5.93 -27.77 6.16
C TYR A 16 4.67 -26.97 6.46
N GLU A 17 4.82 -25.67 6.76
CA GLU A 17 3.76 -24.75 6.43
C GLU A 17 3.51 -25.00 4.95
N GLU A 18 2.43 -25.72 4.63
CA GLU A 18 1.94 -25.78 3.26
C GLU A 18 1.89 -24.31 2.84
N GLU A 19 2.81 -23.92 1.96
CA GLU A 19 2.79 -22.59 1.35
C GLU A 19 1.37 -22.43 0.88
N LYS A 20 0.58 -21.60 1.58
CA LYS A 20 -0.83 -21.47 1.24
C LYS A 20 -0.81 -20.81 -0.15
N ARG A 21 -0.94 -21.63 -1.18
CA ARG A 21 -0.90 -21.15 -2.57
C ARG A 21 -2.16 -20.35 -2.78
N VAL A 22 -2.02 -19.16 -3.36
CA VAL A 22 -3.18 -18.37 -3.77
C VAL A 22 -3.96 -19.22 -4.74
N ASP A 23 -5.28 -19.28 -4.55
CA ASP A 23 -6.15 -19.77 -5.60
C ASP A 23 -6.19 -18.72 -6.72
N VAL A 24 -5.26 -18.86 -7.66
CA VAL A 24 -5.09 -17.95 -8.80
C VAL A 24 -6.36 -17.82 -9.64
N THR A 25 -7.27 -18.78 -9.57
CA THR A 25 -8.56 -18.75 -10.28
C THR A 25 -9.50 -17.66 -9.78
N LYS A 26 -9.24 -17.13 -8.58
CA LYS A 26 -10.02 -16.05 -7.97
C LYS A 26 -9.45 -14.66 -8.25
N ILE A 27 -8.26 -14.57 -8.87
CA ILE A 27 -7.68 -13.29 -9.26
C ILE A 27 -8.40 -12.83 -10.53
N PRO A 28 -8.99 -11.62 -10.55
CA PRO A 28 -9.71 -11.13 -11.72
C PRO A 28 -8.79 -11.01 -12.93
N HIS A 29 -9.23 -11.56 -14.05
CA HIS A 29 -8.59 -11.37 -15.36
C HIS A 29 -9.53 -10.58 -16.27
N ILE A 30 -9.02 -9.55 -16.93
CA ILE A 30 -9.79 -8.66 -17.79
C ILE A 30 -9.08 -8.54 -19.12
N ALA A 31 -9.54 -9.29 -20.12
CA ALA A 31 -8.88 -9.39 -21.41
C ALA A 31 -8.78 -8.06 -22.19
N ALA A 32 -9.70 -7.13 -21.98
CA ALA A 32 -9.74 -5.84 -22.67
C ALA A 32 -10.12 -4.71 -21.70
N PRO A 33 -9.19 -4.27 -20.85
CA PRO A 33 -9.49 -3.30 -19.79
C PRO A 33 -9.69 -1.89 -20.36
N GLN A 34 -10.83 -1.26 -20.06
CA GLN A 34 -11.20 0.06 -20.57
C GLN A 34 -11.06 1.15 -19.51
N THR A 35 -11.42 0.84 -18.27
CA THR A 35 -11.36 1.76 -17.13
C THR A 35 -10.06 1.62 -16.34
N ASP A 36 -9.71 2.64 -15.55
CA ASP A 36 -8.54 2.57 -14.67
C ASP A 36 -8.61 1.40 -13.69
N ASN A 37 -9.80 1.10 -13.17
CA ASN A 37 -10.01 -0.04 -12.27
C ASN A 37 -9.69 -1.36 -12.95
N GLU A 38 -10.24 -1.55 -14.15
CA GLU A 38 -10.00 -2.77 -14.94
C GLU A 38 -8.53 -2.91 -15.32
N ARG A 39 -7.87 -1.81 -15.71
CA ARG A 39 -6.44 -1.81 -16.04
C ARG A 39 -5.58 -2.20 -14.84
N LEU A 40 -5.86 -1.65 -13.66
CA LEU A 40 -5.14 -1.96 -12.43
C LEU A 40 -5.36 -3.42 -11.98
N LEU A 41 -6.58 -3.93 -12.09
CA LEU A 41 -6.88 -5.35 -11.83
C LEU A 41 -6.13 -6.27 -12.82
N GLU A 42 -6.09 -5.90 -14.09
CA GLU A 42 -5.37 -6.67 -15.09
C GLU A 42 -3.85 -6.63 -14.85
N TYR A 43 -3.26 -5.49 -14.47
CA TYR A 43 -1.85 -5.43 -14.10
C TYR A 43 -1.53 -6.32 -12.88
N GLN A 44 -2.43 -6.38 -11.90
CA GLN A 44 -2.30 -7.31 -10.78
C GLN A 44 -2.30 -8.76 -11.26
N TYR A 45 -3.20 -9.12 -12.18
CA TYR A 45 -3.25 -10.46 -12.77
C TYR A 45 -1.97 -10.80 -13.53
N GLN A 46 -1.50 -9.91 -14.40
CA GLN A 46 -0.27 -10.08 -15.18
C GLN A 46 0.94 -10.29 -14.27
N TYR A 47 1.05 -9.53 -13.18
CA TYR A 47 2.11 -9.74 -12.20
C TYR A 47 1.96 -11.08 -11.46
N ARG A 48 0.77 -11.36 -10.92
CA ARG A 48 0.53 -12.51 -10.02
C ARG A 48 0.54 -13.85 -10.73
N VAL A 49 -0.05 -13.91 -11.91
CA VAL A 49 -0.32 -15.17 -12.63
C VAL A 49 0.70 -15.38 -13.73
N ASN A 50 1.03 -14.33 -14.49
CA ASN A 50 1.97 -14.43 -15.60
C ASN A 50 3.42 -14.10 -15.20
N GLY A 51 3.65 -13.61 -13.98
CA GLY A 51 4.98 -13.26 -13.47
C GLY A 51 5.58 -12.00 -14.12
N ASP A 52 4.77 -11.21 -14.82
CA ASP A 52 5.23 -10.04 -15.57
C ASP A 52 5.60 -8.90 -14.61
N GLN A 53 6.89 -8.66 -14.45
CA GLN A 53 7.40 -7.58 -13.60
C GLN A 53 7.11 -6.19 -14.17
N SER A 54 6.93 -6.07 -15.49
CA SER A 54 6.60 -4.79 -16.12
C SER A 54 5.22 -4.29 -15.73
N ALA A 55 4.31 -5.21 -15.36
CA ALA A 55 2.99 -4.90 -14.85
C ALA A 55 3.02 -4.11 -13.54
N LEU A 56 4.03 -4.32 -12.67
CA LEU A 56 4.20 -3.49 -11.46
C LEU A 56 4.56 -2.05 -11.80
N SER A 57 5.40 -1.83 -12.82
CA SER A 57 5.75 -0.49 -13.29
C SER A 57 4.52 0.23 -13.86
N ALA A 58 3.73 -0.46 -14.69
CA ALA A 58 2.49 0.07 -15.23
C ALA A 58 1.46 0.37 -14.11
N MET A 59 1.36 -0.51 -13.11
CA MET A 59 0.53 -0.32 -11.92
C MET A 59 0.99 0.89 -11.10
N TYR A 60 2.30 1.10 -10.94
CA TYR A 60 2.85 2.25 -10.23
C TYR A 60 2.48 3.56 -10.92
N THR A 61 2.72 3.67 -12.24
CA THR A 61 2.40 4.88 -12.99
C THR A 61 0.90 5.20 -12.95
N LEU A 62 0.05 4.23 -13.30
CA LEU A 62 -1.41 4.46 -13.31
C LEU A 62 -1.97 4.67 -11.90
N GLY A 63 -1.43 3.95 -10.91
CA GLY A 63 -1.82 4.07 -9.51
C GLY A 63 -1.59 5.48 -8.96
N ILE A 64 -0.45 6.10 -9.26
CA ILE A 64 -0.16 7.48 -8.87
C ILE A 64 -1.17 8.43 -9.52
N GLU A 65 -1.41 8.33 -10.82
CA GLU A 65 -2.35 9.21 -11.52
C GLU A 65 -3.78 9.12 -10.93
N VAL A 66 -4.23 7.91 -10.62
CA VAL A 66 -5.52 7.67 -9.95
C VAL A 66 -5.53 8.31 -8.56
N CYS A 67 -4.48 8.09 -7.77
CA CYS A 67 -4.36 8.67 -6.43
C CYS A 67 -4.33 10.20 -6.48
N GLU A 68 -3.63 10.82 -7.42
CA GLU A 68 -3.61 12.27 -7.60
C GLU A 68 -5.01 12.82 -7.92
N ARG A 69 -5.78 12.14 -8.79
CA ARG A 69 -7.18 12.52 -9.07
C ARG A 69 -8.04 12.43 -7.80
N ILE A 70 -7.87 11.39 -6.99
CA ILE A 70 -8.57 11.23 -5.71
C ILE A 70 -8.20 12.36 -4.73
N ILE A 71 -6.90 12.67 -4.60
CA ILE A 71 -6.43 13.74 -3.72
C ILE A 71 -6.98 15.09 -4.19
N ALA A 72 -7.02 15.35 -5.50
CA ALA A 72 -7.60 16.57 -6.05
C ALA A 72 -9.10 16.71 -5.74
N GLN A 73 -9.87 15.62 -5.83
CA GLN A 73 -11.27 15.63 -5.42
C GLN A 73 -11.43 15.82 -3.90
N THR A 74 -10.51 15.27 -3.11
CA THR A 74 -10.51 15.37 -1.66
C THR A 74 -10.12 16.78 -1.21
N SER A 75 -9.14 17.43 -1.86
CA SER A 75 -8.72 18.80 -1.55
C SER A 75 -9.82 19.83 -1.81
N ALA A 76 -10.72 19.57 -2.76
CA ALA A 76 -11.91 20.40 -2.98
C ALA A 76 -12.91 20.35 -1.80
N ARG A 77 -12.85 19.31 -0.96
CA ARG A 77 -13.77 19.11 0.16
C ARG A 77 -13.17 19.44 1.52
N TYR A 78 -11.85 19.32 1.68
CA TYR A 78 -11.16 19.43 2.96
C TYR A 78 -10.04 20.47 2.92
N GLU A 79 -10.16 21.54 3.70
CA GLU A 79 -9.22 22.67 3.66
C GLU A 79 -7.79 22.25 4.08
N ASN A 80 -7.65 21.31 5.02
CA ASN A 80 -6.33 20.79 5.42
C ASN A 80 -5.60 20.08 4.27
N VAL A 81 -6.32 19.40 3.37
CA VAL A 81 -5.75 18.76 2.18
C VAL A 81 -5.47 19.78 1.08
N LYS A 82 -6.30 20.82 0.99
CA LYS A 82 -6.10 21.95 0.08
C LYS A 82 -4.86 22.77 0.41
N ALA A 83 -4.58 22.96 1.71
CA ALA A 83 -3.42 23.68 2.22
C ALA A 83 -2.08 23.01 1.87
N LEU A 84 -2.08 21.69 1.60
CA LEU A 84 -0.88 20.99 1.13
C LEU A 84 -0.35 21.60 -0.17
N ARG A 85 0.98 21.61 -0.30
CA ARG A 85 1.66 21.98 -1.55
C ARG A 85 1.51 20.87 -2.58
N ARG A 86 1.79 21.20 -3.84
CA ARG A 86 1.70 20.24 -4.94
C ARG A 86 2.60 19.03 -4.73
N TYR A 87 3.83 19.22 -4.26
CA TYR A 87 4.75 18.10 -4.03
C TYR A 87 4.28 17.20 -2.87
N GLU A 88 3.75 17.77 -1.79
CA GLU A 88 3.25 16.99 -0.65
C GLU A 88 2.07 16.10 -1.07
N ARG A 89 1.15 16.63 -1.90
CA ARG A 89 0.08 15.82 -2.48
C ARG A 89 0.60 14.71 -3.40
N HIS A 90 1.66 14.98 -4.16
CA HIS A 90 2.30 13.99 -5.02
C HIS A 90 2.97 12.87 -4.21
N GLU A 91 3.71 13.22 -3.15
CA GLU A 91 4.30 12.25 -2.22
C GLU A 91 3.23 11.36 -1.60
N LYS A 92 2.10 11.93 -1.18
CA LYS A 92 0.96 11.15 -0.65
C LYS A 92 0.38 10.17 -1.67
N ALA A 93 0.36 10.52 -2.96
CA ALA A 93 -0.07 9.61 -4.02
C ALA A 93 0.95 8.47 -4.24
N ILE A 94 2.25 8.78 -4.18
CA ILE A 94 3.33 7.80 -4.23
C ILE A 94 3.22 6.83 -3.04
N ASP A 95 3.11 7.34 -1.81
CA ASP A 95 3.03 6.53 -0.59
C ASP A 95 1.81 5.60 -0.58
N ALA A 96 0.68 6.09 -1.09
CA ALA A 96 -0.52 5.30 -1.22
C ALA A 96 -0.34 4.15 -2.23
N THR A 97 0.24 4.44 -3.39
CA THR A 97 0.48 3.46 -4.46
C THR A 97 1.53 2.43 -4.05
N ASN A 98 2.65 2.88 -3.47
CA ASN A 98 3.74 2.02 -3.00
C ASN A 98 3.25 1.03 -1.96
N TYR A 99 2.40 1.45 -1.03
CA TYR A 99 1.85 0.53 -0.05
C TYR A 99 1.12 -0.66 -0.70
N VAL A 100 0.32 -0.40 -1.74
CA VAL A 100 -0.41 -1.46 -2.44
C VAL A 100 0.56 -2.40 -3.16
N ILE A 101 1.54 -1.85 -3.87
CA ILE A 101 2.55 -2.63 -4.61
C ILE A 101 3.41 -3.44 -3.66
N GLU A 102 3.93 -2.84 -2.58
CA GLU A 102 4.72 -3.53 -1.56
C GLU A 102 3.93 -4.67 -0.92
N LYS A 103 2.64 -4.45 -0.63
CA LYS A 103 1.79 -5.50 -0.06
C LYS A 103 1.60 -6.64 -1.05
N LEU A 104 1.39 -6.33 -2.33
CA LEU A 104 1.35 -7.33 -3.39
C LEU A 104 2.67 -8.12 -3.46
N MET A 105 3.81 -7.45 -3.38
CA MET A 105 5.11 -8.14 -3.41
C MET A 105 5.36 -9.02 -2.17
N ARG A 106 5.02 -8.53 -0.97
CA ARG A 106 5.34 -9.18 0.31
C ARG A 106 4.38 -10.30 0.69
N GLU A 107 3.11 -10.18 0.33
CA GLU A 107 2.07 -11.13 0.73
C GLU A 107 1.61 -11.91 -0.50
N PRO A 108 2.16 -13.10 -0.81
CA PRO A 108 1.80 -13.86 -2.00
C PRO A 108 0.30 -14.07 -2.13
N GLN A 109 -0.37 -14.34 -0.99
CA GLN A 109 -1.80 -14.61 -0.83
C GLN A 109 -2.73 -13.42 -1.07
N TRP A 110 -2.20 -12.21 -1.07
CA TRP A 110 -3.00 -11.00 -1.06
C TRP A 110 -3.30 -10.51 -2.48
N TYR A 111 -4.54 -10.14 -2.74
CA TYR A 111 -4.96 -9.52 -4.00
C TYR A 111 -6.22 -8.68 -3.77
N ILE A 112 -6.46 -7.74 -4.68
CA ILE A 112 -7.71 -6.99 -4.74
C ILE A 112 -8.66 -7.72 -5.69
N ALA A 113 -9.85 -8.07 -5.19
CA ALA A 113 -10.82 -8.90 -5.90
C ALA A 113 -11.74 -8.11 -6.84
N ASP A 114 -12.18 -6.90 -6.48
CA ASP A 114 -13.25 -6.23 -7.25
C ASP A 114 -12.90 -4.80 -7.67
N ASN A 115 -12.40 -3.99 -6.72
CA ASN A 115 -12.28 -2.55 -6.94
C ASN A 115 -10.93 -2.03 -6.43
N PHE A 116 -9.97 -2.00 -7.33
CA PHE A 116 -8.63 -1.49 -7.11
C PHE A 116 -8.64 0.01 -6.80
N VAL A 117 -9.44 0.79 -7.54
CA VAL A 117 -9.54 2.23 -7.33
C VAL A 117 -10.12 2.57 -5.96
N ALA A 118 -11.12 1.81 -5.48
CA ALA A 118 -11.68 1.98 -4.15
C ALA A 118 -10.65 1.65 -3.05
N TYR A 119 -9.80 0.63 -3.26
CA TYR A 119 -8.73 0.32 -2.32
C TYR A 119 -7.68 1.45 -2.28
N LEU A 120 -7.29 1.98 -3.45
CA LEU A 120 -6.42 3.16 -3.54
C LEU A 120 -7.05 4.37 -2.85
N TYR A 121 -8.36 4.59 -3.01
CA TYR A 121 -9.09 5.65 -2.30
C TYR A 121 -8.95 5.53 -0.79
N LEU A 122 -9.21 4.34 -0.22
CA LEU A 122 -9.05 4.10 1.21
C LEU A 122 -7.61 4.34 1.66
N ARG A 123 -6.64 3.93 0.84
CA ARG A 123 -5.22 4.13 1.15
C ARG A 123 -4.82 5.61 1.09
N VAL A 124 -5.32 6.37 0.12
CA VAL A 124 -5.13 7.83 0.05
C VAL A 124 -5.72 8.51 1.28
N LEU A 125 -6.94 8.14 1.70
CA LEU A 125 -7.52 8.69 2.93
C LEU A 125 -6.64 8.41 4.15
N HIS A 126 -6.10 7.20 4.24
CA HIS A 126 -5.14 6.87 5.29
C HIS A 126 -3.93 7.79 5.24
N GLU A 127 -3.32 7.98 4.07
CA GLU A 127 -2.15 8.86 3.93
C GLU A 127 -2.42 10.33 4.24
N LEU A 128 -3.63 10.82 3.92
CA LEU A 128 -4.01 12.21 4.13
C LEU A 128 -4.42 12.53 5.58
N PHE A 129 -5.08 11.60 6.27
CA PHE A 129 -5.74 11.88 7.54
C PHE A 129 -5.26 11.05 8.72
N TYR A 130 -4.57 9.93 8.49
CA TYR A 130 -4.09 9.10 9.58
C TYR A 130 -2.75 9.63 10.11
N CYS A 131 -2.79 10.19 11.32
CA CYS A 131 -1.60 10.46 12.12
C CYS A 131 -1.36 9.30 13.08
N ARG A 132 -0.14 8.75 13.15
CA ARG A 132 0.18 7.77 14.20
C ARG A 132 0.13 8.48 15.55
N LYS A 133 -0.18 7.75 16.62
CA LYS A 133 -0.16 8.31 17.99
C LYS A 133 1.20 8.94 18.33
N VAL A 134 2.30 8.39 17.79
CA VAL A 134 3.67 8.90 17.98
C VAL A 134 3.88 10.25 17.26
N ASP A 135 3.25 10.46 16.11
CA ASP A 135 3.39 11.73 15.36
C ASP A 135 2.72 12.90 16.10
N LYS A 136 1.73 12.61 16.98
CA LYS A 136 1.15 13.59 17.90
C LYS A 136 2.05 13.95 19.09
N ILE A 137 3.04 13.11 19.41
CA ILE A 137 4.00 13.38 20.49
C ILE A 137 5.09 14.34 20.00
N VAL A 138 5.40 14.29 18.71
CA VAL A 138 6.40 15.14 18.03
C VAL A 138 5.72 16.32 17.32
N SER A 139 4.61 16.84 17.88
CA SER A 139 4.26 18.23 17.60
C SER A 139 5.28 19.09 18.32
N PHE A 140 6.35 19.47 17.62
CA PHE A 140 7.24 20.54 18.07
C PHE A 140 6.35 21.75 18.35
N VAL A 141 6.16 22.05 19.63
CA VAL A 141 5.55 23.30 20.03
C VAL A 141 6.49 24.38 19.51
N ASP A 142 6.00 25.21 18.59
CA ASP A 142 6.72 26.39 18.18
C ASP A 142 6.97 27.22 19.45
N LEU A 143 8.23 27.40 19.82
CA LEU A 143 8.59 28.12 21.04
C LEU A 143 8.11 29.58 20.97
N ASP A 144 7.85 30.11 19.78
CA ASP A 144 7.31 31.44 19.59
C ASP A 144 5.78 31.49 19.84
N GLU A 145 5.03 30.41 19.57
CA GLU A 145 3.63 30.27 20.04
C GLU A 145 3.58 30.11 21.57
N LEU A 146 4.56 29.43 22.18
CA LEU A 146 4.63 29.28 23.64
C LEU A 146 4.96 30.61 24.34
N LYS A 147 5.79 31.46 23.74
CA LYS A 147 6.16 32.79 24.27
C LYS A 147 5.05 33.83 24.14
N GLY A 148 4.12 33.65 23.19
CA GLY A 148 2.96 34.53 23.02
C GLY A 148 1.92 34.46 24.16
N ILE A 149 2.05 33.50 25.08
CA ILE A 149 1.19 33.37 26.28
C ILE A 149 1.79 34.12 27.49
N ILE A 150 3.03 34.64 27.39
CA ILE A 150 3.67 35.46 28.43
C ILE A 150 3.76 36.92 27.97
N TYR A 151 2.61 37.53 27.70
CA TYR A 151 2.44 38.98 27.81
C TYR A 151 1.02 39.24 28.29
N ASP A 152 0.82 39.02 29.60
CA ASP A 152 -0.16 39.79 30.38
C ASP A 152 0.66 40.73 31.28
N GLU A 153 0.50 42.02 31.00
CA GLU A 153 0.82 43.26 31.76
C GLU A 153 2.17 43.41 32.47
#